data_AF-A0AA39SVL8-F1
#
_entry.id   AF-A0AA39SVL8-F1
#
_cell.length_a   1.000
_cell.length_b   1.000
_cell.length_c   1.000
_cell.angle_alpha   90.00
_cell.angle_beta   90.00
_cell.angle_gamma   90.00
#
_symmetry.space_group_name_H-M   'P 1'
#
loop_
_entity.id
_entity.type
_entity.pdbx_description
1 polymer ?
#
loop_
_entity_poly.entity_id
_entity_poly.type
_entity_poly.pdbx_seq_one_letter_code
_entity_poly.pdbx_strand_id
1 'polypeptide(L)'
;MFTKEGIYPELNWFFLIGLLSPVPVWLLLRKFPEKKWLKLIHMPMIMAGGSGMPSARAVHYLSWGAVGIFFNYYIFKKYKGWWARHTYILSAALDAGVAFMAVLLYFSLQSHEIYGPLWWGKDTDDHCELANCPTAPGIEVEGCPVF
;
A
#
# COMPACT_ATOMS: atom_id res chain seq x y z
N MET A 1 12.20 19.21 5.45
CA MET A 1 11.70 17.82 5.32
C MET A 1 12.62 16.92 4.49
N PHE A 2 13.00 17.30 3.25
CA PHE A 2 13.87 16.48 2.36
C PHE A 2 15.30 17.03 2.14
N THR A 3 15.72 18.03 2.92
CA THR A 3 17.10 18.59 2.89
C THR A 3 18.00 17.83 3.87
N LYS A 4 19.32 18.08 3.84
CA LYS A 4 20.34 17.44 4.70
C LYS A 4 20.02 17.37 6.20
N GLU A 5 19.25 18.33 6.73
CA GLU A 5 18.78 18.35 8.13
C GLU A 5 17.28 18.04 8.29
N GLY A 6 16.65 17.48 7.25
CA GLY A 6 15.27 17.01 7.30
C GLY A 6 15.16 15.59 7.85
N ILE A 7 13.92 15.16 8.12
CA ILE A 7 13.61 13.81 8.63
C ILE A 7 13.71 12.74 7.53
N TYR A 8 13.67 13.12 6.25
CA TYR A 8 13.64 12.18 5.12
C TYR A 8 14.67 12.48 4.00
N PRO A 9 15.97 12.67 4.30
CA PRO A 9 16.97 12.91 3.26
C PRO A 9 17.20 11.68 2.37
N GLU A 10 17.02 10.46 2.89
CA GLU A 10 17.17 9.19 2.17
C GLU A 10 16.06 8.97 1.13
N LEU A 11 14.91 9.63 1.26
CA LEU A 11 13.82 9.49 0.29
C LEU A 11 14.21 10.00 -1.11
N ASN A 12 15.14 10.96 -1.18
CA ASN A 12 15.66 11.45 -2.46
C ASN A 12 16.42 10.39 -3.25
N TRP A 13 17.00 9.38 -2.58
CA TRP A 13 17.71 8.28 -3.23
C TRP A 13 16.79 7.36 -4.01
N PHE A 14 15.49 7.29 -3.66
CA PHE A 14 14.51 6.53 -4.43
C PHE A 14 14.32 7.07 -5.85
N PHE A 15 14.65 8.34 -6.11
CA PHE A 15 14.63 8.90 -7.47
C PHE A 15 15.71 8.26 -8.36
N LEU A 16 16.92 8.06 -7.81
CA LEU A 16 18.01 7.37 -8.49
C LEU A 16 17.70 5.89 -8.66
N ILE A 17 17.10 5.25 -7.65
CA ILE A 17 16.66 3.85 -7.72
C ILE A 17 15.59 3.69 -8.81
N GLY A 18 14.63 4.61 -8.91
CA GLY A 18 13.63 4.60 -9.97
C GLY A 18 14.23 4.76 -11.37
N LEU A 19 15.25 5.61 -11.53
CA LEU A 19 15.98 5.80 -12.79
C LEU A 19 16.81 4.58 -13.17
N LEU A 20 17.46 3.92 -12.20
CA LEU A 20 18.32 2.76 -12.41
C LEU A 20 17.56 1.44 -12.51
N SER A 21 16.38 1.33 -11.89
CA SER A 21 15.50 0.16 -11.90
C SER A 21 15.23 -0.48 -13.28
N PRO A 22 15.00 0.27 -14.37
CA PRO A 22 14.82 -0.34 -15.70
C PRO A 22 16.12 -0.91 -16.30
N VAL A 23 17.31 -0.49 -15.84
CA VAL A 23 18.61 -0.89 -16.42
C VAL A 23 18.92 -2.37 -16.20
N PRO A 24 18.77 -2.95 -14.98
CA PRO A 24 18.88 -4.40 -14.78
C PRO A 24 17.91 -5.20 -15.64
N VAL A 25 16.66 -4.77 -15.75
CA VAL A 25 15.64 -5.47 -16.57
C VAL A 25 16.00 -5.44 -18.04
N TRP A 26 16.52 -4.32 -18.54
CA TRP A 26 17.01 -4.20 -19.91
C TRP A 26 18.20 -5.11 -20.20
N LEU A 27 19.17 -5.22 -19.27
CA LEU A 27 20.30 -6.14 -19.38
C LEU A 27 19.85 -7.61 -19.37
N LEU A 28 18.91 -7.96 -18.48
CA LEU A 28 18.34 -9.31 -18.39
C LEU A 28 17.56 -9.70 -19.66
N LEU A 29 16.81 -8.78 -20.25
CA LEU A 29 16.12 -8.97 -21.53
C LEU A 29 17.10 -9.21 -22.69
N ARG A 30 18.27 -8.56 -22.67
CA ARG A 30 19.31 -8.71 -23.70
C ARG A 30 20.08 -10.02 -23.56
N LYS A 31 20.25 -10.53 -22.33
CA LYS A 31 20.97 -11.79 -22.05
C LYS A 31 20.10 -13.04 -22.21
N PHE A 32 18.79 -12.94 -21.98
CA PHE A 32 17.85 -14.07 -22.09
C PHE A 32 16.66 -13.77 -23.02
N PRO A 33 16.88 -13.68 -24.34
CA PRO A 33 15.83 -13.34 -25.30
C PRO A 33 14.72 -14.41 -25.44
N GLU A 34 15.00 -15.67 -25.06
CA GLU A 34 14.03 -16.77 -25.15
C GLU A 34 12.94 -16.74 -24.07
N LYS A 35 13.20 -16.11 -22.92
CA LYS A 35 12.28 -16.14 -21.78
C LYS A 35 11.24 -15.02 -21.91
N LYS A 36 10.14 -15.30 -22.62
CA LYS A 36 9.02 -14.36 -22.84
C LYS A 36 8.45 -13.76 -21.55
N TRP A 37 8.55 -14.44 -20.41
CA TRP A 37 8.03 -13.96 -19.11
C TRP A 37 8.79 -12.73 -18.58
N LEU A 38 10.07 -12.55 -18.91
CA LEU A 38 10.83 -11.35 -18.52
C LEU A 38 10.32 -10.07 -19.20
N LYS A 39 9.63 -10.18 -20.35
CA LYS A 39 8.97 -9.04 -21.00
C LYS A 39 7.72 -8.56 -20.26
N LEU A 40 7.12 -9.39 -19.39
CA LEU A 40 5.94 -9.02 -18.60
C LEU A 40 6.29 -8.34 -17.27
N ILE A 41 7.57 -8.31 -16.88
CA ILE A 41 8.02 -7.69 -15.64
C ILE A 41 8.17 -6.18 -15.87
N HIS A 42 7.13 -5.43 -15.50
CA HIS A 42 7.17 -3.97 -15.49
C HIS A 42 7.67 -3.46 -14.14
N MET A 43 8.96 -3.14 -14.07
CA MET A 43 9.57 -2.55 -12.86
C MET A 43 8.87 -1.29 -12.32
N PRO A 44 8.37 -0.36 -13.16
CA PRO A 44 7.61 0.78 -12.67
C PRO A 44 6.35 0.38 -11.90
N MET A 45 5.66 -0.69 -12.34
CA MET A 45 4.48 -1.24 -11.67
C MET A 45 4.82 -1.87 -10.32
N ILE A 46 5.96 -2.57 -10.23
CA ILE A 46 6.42 -3.19 -8.98
C ILE A 46 6.80 -2.11 -7.95
N MET A 47 7.53 -1.08 -8.37
CA MET A 47 7.89 0.03 -7.50
C MET A 47 6.67 0.88 -7.09
N ALA A 48 5.73 1.11 -8.02
CA ALA A 48 4.48 1.81 -7.72
C ALA A 48 3.56 1.02 -6.78
N GLY A 49 3.56 -0.31 -6.84
CA GLY A 49 2.77 -1.14 -5.91
C GLY A 49 3.19 -0.95 -4.45
N GLY A 50 4.48 -0.72 -4.18
CA GLY A 50 5.02 -0.54 -2.83
C GLY A 50 4.98 0.90 -2.30
N SER A 51 4.69 1.91 -3.13
CA SER A 51 4.78 3.32 -2.68
C SER A 51 3.73 3.71 -1.64
N GLY A 52 2.61 2.98 -1.58
CA GLY A 52 1.55 3.19 -0.59
C GLY A 52 1.69 2.36 0.69
N MET A 53 2.70 1.47 0.78
CA MET A 53 2.85 0.55 1.92
C MET A 53 2.96 1.24 3.28
N PRO A 54 3.64 2.40 3.42
CA PRO A 54 3.72 3.07 4.71
C PRO A 54 2.35 3.54 5.23
N SER A 55 1.43 3.90 4.33
CA SER A 55 0.12 4.47 4.68
C SER A 55 -1.03 3.46 4.67
N ALA A 56 -0.89 2.34 3.96
CA ALA A 56 -1.96 1.38 3.77
C ALA A 56 -1.67 0.10 4.55
N ARG A 57 -2.63 -0.32 5.39
CA ARG A 57 -2.49 -1.55 6.20
C ARG A 57 -2.29 -2.77 5.31
N ALA A 58 -1.57 -3.77 5.81
CA ALA A 58 -1.32 -5.03 5.11
C ALA A 58 -2.60 -5.69 4.58
N VAL A 59 -3.71 -5.55 5.31
CA VAL A 59 -5.03 -6.05 4.90
C VAL A 59 -5.51 -5.43 3.58
N HIS A 60 -5.29 -4.13 3.34
CA HIS A 60 -5.69 -3.49 2.08
C HIS A 60 -4.97 -4.11 0.88
N TYR A 61 -3.67 -4.39 1.02
CA TYR A 61 -2.89 -5.04 -0.03
C TYR A 61 -3.32 -6.48 -0.30
N LEU A 62 -3.58 -7.25 0.76
CA LEU A 62 -4.08 -8.62 0.64
C LEU A 62 -5.46 -8.66 -0.01
N SER A 63 -6.36 -7.76 0.38
CA SER A 63 -7.70 -7.65 -0.23
C SER A 63 -7.62 -7.24 -1.70
N TRP A 64 -6.79 -6.24 -2.04
CA TRP A 64 -6.57 -5.83 -3.43
C TRP A 64 -6.00 -6.97 -4.27
N GLY A 65 -5.00 -7.70 -3.74
CA GLY A 65 -4.44 -8.87 -4.38
C GLY A 65 -5.46 -9.99 -4.59
N ALA A 66 -6.28 -10.29 -3.58
CA ALA A 66 -7.31 -11.32 -3.67
C ALA A 66 -8.38 -10.99 -4.73
N VAL A 67 -8.91 -9.76 -4.71
CA VAL A 67 -9.89 -9.29 -5.71
C VAL A 67 -9.26 -9.24 -7.09
N GLY A 68 -8.02 -8.76 -7.19
CA GLY A 68 -7.25 -8.70 -8.42
C GLY A 68 -7.04 -10.08 -9.03
N ILE A 69 -6.62 -11.08 -8.25
CA ILE A 69 -6.45 -12.47 -8.70
C ILE A 69 -7.80 -13.04 -9.11
N PHE A 70 -8.85 -12.89 -8.30
CA PHE A 70 -10.16 -13.44 -8.64
C PHE A 70 -10.70 -12.85 -9.96
N PHE A 71 -10.65 -11.54 -10.12
CA PHE A 71 -11.20 -10.87 -11.29
C PHE A 71 -10.33 -11.05 -12.55
N ASN A 72 -9.00 -10.94 -12.42
CA ASN A 72 -8.08 -11.01 -13.57
C ASN A 72 -7.66 -12.43 -13.93
N TYR A 73 -7.71 -13.39 -13.01
CA TYR A 73 -7.35 -14.79 -13.30
C TYR A 73 -8.59 -15.65 -13.57
N TYR A 74 -9.57 -15.63 -12.67
CA TYR A 74 -10.73 -16.53 -12.77
C TYR A 74 -11.75 -16.02 -13.79
N ILE A 75 -12.18 -14.76 -13.66
CA ILE A 75 -13.23 -14.20 -14.53
C ILE A 75 -12.71 -13.95 -15.94
N PHE A 76 -11.48 -13.44 -16.09
CA PHE A 76 -10.87 -13.27 -17.40
C PHE A 76 -10.75 -14.59 -18.17
N LYS A 77 -10.39 -15.70 -17.50
CA LYS A 77 -10.22 -17.00 -18.17
C LYS A 77 -11.54 -17.59 -18.66
N LYS A 78 -12.65 -17.31 -17.97
CA LYS A 78 -13.98 -17.86 -18.28
C LYS A 78 -14.85 -16.95 -19.17
N TYR A 79 -14.76 -15.63 -19.02
CA TYR A 79 -15.66 -14.66 -19.68
C TYR A 79 -14.92 -13.42 -20.23
N LYS A 80 -14.01 -13.61 -21.19
CA LYS A 80 -13.18 -12.53 -21.76
C LYS A 80 -13.96 -11.34 -22.31
N GLY A 81 -15.03 -11.60 -23.08
CA GLY A 81 -15.82 -10.53 -23.71
C GLY A 81 -16.62 -9.70 -22.69
N TRP A 82 -17.12 -10.35 -21.64
CA TRP A 82 -17.81 -9.66 -20.55
C TRP A 82 -16.81 -8.84 -19.71
N TRP A 83 -15.65 -9.41 -19.41
CA TRP A 83 -14.59 -8.76 -18.66
C TRP A 83 -14.15 -7.47 -19.35
N ALA A 84 -13.80 -7.52 -20.64
CA ALA A 84 -13.33 -6.34 -21.39
C ALA A 84 -14.31 -5.16 -21.37
N ARG A 85 -15.62 -5.43 -21.25
CA ARG A 85 -16.66 -4.39 -21.18
C ARG A 85 -16.87 -3.83 -19.78
N HIS A 86 -16.70 -4.63 -18.73
CA HIS A 86 -17.10 -4.27 -17.37
C HIS A 86 -15.93 -4.00 -16.40
N THR A 87 -14.68 -4.29 -16.77
CA THR A 87 -13.53 -4.08 -15.87
C THR A 87 -13.43 -2.65 -15.36
N TYR A 88 -13.58 -1.66 -16.24
CA TYR A 88 -13.50 -0.24 -15.84
C TYR A 88 -14.66 0.18 -14.95
N ILE A 89 -15.88 -0.28 -15.26
CA ILE A 89 -17.07 0.01 -14.45
C ILE A 89 -16.93 -0.62 -13.07
N LEU A 90 -16.45 -1.85 -12.98
CA LEU A 90 -16.24 -2.53 -11.71
C LEU A 90 -15.17 -1.83 -10.86
N SER A 91 -14.07 -1.39 -11.47
CA SER A 91 -13.04 -0.63 -10.76
C SER A 91 -13.63 0.63 -10.15
N ALA A 92 -14.37 1.41 -10.94
CA ALA A 92 -15.03 2.63 -10.46
C ALA A 92 -16.08 2.33 -9.37
N ALA A 93 -16.83 1.24 -9.51
CA ALA A 93 -17.82 0.80 -8.51
C ALA A 93 -17.16 0.36 -7.19
N LEU A 94 -15.99 -0.27 -7.25
CA LEU A 94 -15.23 -0.66 -6.06
C LEU A 94 -14.74 0.57 -5.29
N ASP A 95 -14.16 1.55 -5.99
CA ASP A 95 -13.67 2.79 -5.38
C ASP A 95 -14.81 3.61 -4.76
N ALA A 96 -15.92 3.76 -5.50
CA ALA A 96 -17.12 4.41 -4.97
C ALA A 96 -17.69 3.66 -3.76
N GLY A 97 -17.74 2.32 -3.83
CA GLY A 97 -18.23 1.47 -2.75
C GLY A 97 -17.42 1.61 -1.46
N VAL A 98 -16.09 1.70 -1.57
CA VAL A 98 -15.20 1.96 -0.42
C VAL A 98 -15.50 3.33 0.20
N ALA A 99 -15.69 4.38 -0.63
CA ALA A 99 -16.04 5.71 -0.12
C ALA A 99 -17.40 5.71 0.60
N PHE A 100 -18.42 5.09 0.02
CA PHE A 100 -19.74 4.97 0.67
C PHE A 100 -19.68 4.17 1.97
N MET A 101 -18.93 3.06 1.99
CA MET A 101 -18.74 2.26 3.21
C MET A 101 -18.00 3.04 4.30
N ALA A 102 -16.98 3.83 3.94
CA ALA A 102 -16.26 4.66 4.90
C ALA A 102 -17.19 5.67 5.58
N VAL A 103 -18.06 6.34 4.82
CA VAL A 103 -19.07 7.28 5.36
C VAL A 103 -20.06 6.54 6.27
N LEU A 104 -20.56 5.38 5.84
CA LEU A 104 -21.50 4.58 6.63
C LEU A 104 -20.86 4.12 7.95
N LEU A 105 -19.64 3.59 7.91
CA LEU A 105 -18.90 3.16 9.10
C LEU A 105 -18.61 4.33 10.05
N TYR A 106 -18.31 5.51 9.52
CA TYR A 106 -18.11 6.71 10.32
C TYR A 106 -19.38 7.04 11.13
N PHE A 107 -20.55 7.08 10.49
CA PHE A 107 -21.80 7.45 11.16
C PHE A 107 -22.34 6.37 12.10
N SER A 108 -22.09 5.10 11.81
CA SER A 108 -22.65 3.96 12.56
C SER A 108 -21.79 3.51 13.73
N LEU A 109 -20.46 3.54 13.58
CA LEU A 109 -19.52 3.02 14.57
C LEU A 109 -18.63 4.12 15.14
N GLN A 110 -17.97 4.86 14.25
CA GLN A 110 -16.89 5.77 14.67
C GLN A 110 -17.40 7.01 15.41
N SER A 111 -18.63 7.46 15.09
CA SER A 111 -19.35 8.51 15.83
C SER A 111 -19.66 8.13 17.29
N HIS A 112 -19.76 6.84 17.58
CA HIS A 112 -19.99 6.29 18.91
C HIS A 112 -18.69 5.76 19.55
N GLU A 113 -17.53 6.09 18.97
CA GLU A 113 -16.21 5.64 19.42
C GLU A 113 -16.04 4.10 19.42
N ILE A 114 -16.83 3.39 18.62
CA ILE A 114 -16.79 1.93 18.53
C ILE A 114 -15.81 1.50 17.44
N TYR A 115 -14.58 1.20 17.81
CA TYR A 115 -13.52 0.84 16.86
C TYR A 115 -13.46 -0.66 16.50
N GLY A 116 -14.53 -1.43 16.68
CA GLY A 116 -14.59 -2.87 16.36
C GLY A 116 -13.77 -3.80 17.28
N PRO A 117 -13.72 -5.11 17.02
CA PRO A 117 -13.01 -6.09 17.87
C PRO A 117 -11.48 -5.89 17.82
N LEU A 118 -10.80 -6.12 18.95
CA LEU A 118 -9.33 -6.19 18.98
C LEU A 118 -8.86 -7.42 18.19
N TRP A 119 -7.99 -7.18 17.21
CA TRP A 119 -7.29 -8.19 16.45
C TRP A 119 -5.90 -7.68 16.10
N TRP A 120 -5.03 -8.58 15.66
CA TRP A 120 -3.62 -8.31 15.33
C TRP A 120 -3.35 -7.21 14.27
N GLY A 121 -4.37 -6.69 13.58
CA GLY A 121 -4.24 -5.61 12.59
C GLY A 121 -5.08 -4.36 12.87
N LYS A 122 -5.58 -4.20 14.11
CA LYS A 122 -6.41 -3.05 14.51
C LYS A 122 -5.55 -1.90 15.00
N ASP A 123 -4.53 -2.18 15.80
CA ASP A 123 -3.72 -1.16 16.44
C ASP A 123 -3.00 -0.33 15.37
N THR A 124 -3.26 0.98 15.44
CA THR A 124 -2.58 2.01 14.64
C THR A 124 -1.31 2.50 15.34
N ASP A 125 -1.07 2.01 16.54
CA ASP A 125 0.20 2.21 17.23
C ASP A 125 1.28 1.54 16.41
N ASP A 126 2.35 2.30 16.15
CA ASP A 126 3.65 1.69 15.98
C ASP A 126 3.78 0.71 17.15
N HIS A 127 3.96 -0.59 16.90
CA HIS A 127 4.09 -1.62 17.96
C HIS A 127 5.29 -1.36 18.93
N CYS A 128 5.83 -0.13 18.91
CA CYS A 128 6.74 0.49 19.82
C CYS A 128 5.96 1.24 20.91
N GLU A 129 6.01 0.71 22.13
CA GLU A 129 5.40 1.33 23.33
C GLU A 129 5.86 2.78 23.57
N LEU A 130 7.02 3.15 23.02
CA LEU A 130 7.63 4.48 23.13
C LEU A 130 7.02 5.53 22.18
N ALA A 131 6.24 5.13 21.17
CA ALA A 131 5.64 6.07 20.21
C ALA A 131 4.59 6.99 20.84
N ASN A 132 3.98 6.53 21.95
CA ASN A 132 3.04 7.31 22.75
C ASN A 132 3.72 8.27 23.74
N CYS A 133 5.05 8.20 23.87
CA CYS A 133 5.79 9.02 24.81
C CYS A 133 6.09 10.41 24.24
N PRO A 134 5.83 11.49 25.02
CA PRO A 134 6.17 12.84 24.59
C PRO A 134 7.69 13.00 24.52
N THR A 135 8.19 13.44 23.37
CA THR A 135 9.62 13.74 23.14
C THR A 135 9.97 15.21 23.42
N ALA A 136 8.99 16.02 23.84
CA ALA A 136 9.20 17.42 24.17
C ALA A 136 9.85 17.56 25.57
N PRO A 137 10.90 18.40 25.71
CA PRO A 137 11.61 18.55 26.97
C PRO A 137 10.72 19.13 28.06
N GLY A 138 10.70 18.48 29.23
CA GLY A 138 9.96 18.92 30.43
C GLY A 138 8.56 18.33 30.60
N ILE A 139 8.16 17.34 29.79
CA ILE A 139 6.90 16.61 29.96
C ILE A 139 7.24 15.18 30.42
N GLU A 140 7.00 14.90 31.69
CA GLU A 140 7.20 13.58 32.29
C GLU A 140 5.85 12.85 32.37
N VAL A 141 5.78 11.66 31.77
CA VAL A 141 4.59 10.79 31.80
C VAL A 141 4.99 9.45 32.41
N GLU A 142 4.20 8.95 33.35
CA GLU A 142 4.45 7.65 33.99
C GLU A 142 4.50 6.52 32.93
N GLY A 143 5.61 5.80 32.87
CA GLY A 143 5.83 4.70 31.92
C GLY A 143 6.70 5.05 30.70
N CYS A 144 7.12 6.31 30.54
CA CYS A 144 7.98 6.75 29.44
C CYS A 144 9.41 7.08 29.93
N PRO A 145 10.47 6.71 29.18
CA PRO A 145 11.83 7.07 29.55
C PRO A 145 12.05 8.57 29.35
N VAL A 146 12.41 9.25 30.44
CA VAL A 146 12.91 10.62 30.43
C VAL A 146 14.38 10.60 29.98
N PHE A 147 14.67 11.29 28.87
CA PHE A 147 16.03 11.58 28.41
C PHE A 147 16.41 13.01 28.76
#